data_AF-A0A9N8Q0E6-F1
#
_entry.id   AF-A0A9N8Q0E6-F1
#
_cell.length_a   1.000
_cell.length_b   1.000
_cell.length_c   1.000
_cell.angle_alpha   90.00
_cell.angle_beta   90.00
_cell.angle_gamma   90.00
#
_symmetry.space_group_name_H-M   'P 1'
#
loop_
_entity.id
_entity.type
_entity.pdbx_description
1 polymer ?
#
loop_
_entity_poly.entity_id
_entity_poly.type
_entity_poly.pdbx_seq_one_letter_code
_entity_poly.pdbx_strand_id
1 'polypeptide(L)'
;MTGTMGLKKKKNIIILTLCMVICFILYQLYFFLTITSEAGDNNRVVPVLHLDHEEVEALTHRRSEADKFISTNGLIRGVLFTQISKYRPDYNNEFQCLKSEQKIPFDQVNDDYCDCADGTDEPSTNACVNGTFYCETQHRNKQISFNSIPSSQVNDGICDCCDGSDEMKHENKKLLSQSSSRFFRFYVVKCPNNCK
;
A
#
# COMPACT_ATOMS: atom_id res chain seq x y z
N MET A 1 -38.46 -24.02 59.56
CA MET A 1 -37.00 -24.00 59.32
C MET A 1 -36.73 -24.05 57.81
N THR A 2 -36.88 -22.94 57.09
CA THR A 2 -36.67 -22.90 55.63
C THR A 2 -36.28 -21.47 55.22
N GLY A 3 -35.03 -21.08 55.46
CA GLY A 3 -34.59 -19.69 55.18
C GLY A 3 -33.14 -19.52 54.69
N THR A 4 -32.28 -20.53 54.83
CA THR A 4 -30.83 -20.37 54.57
C THR A 4 -30.36 -20.97 53.24
N MET A 5 -31.20 -21.74 52.54
CA MET A 5 -30.86 -22.43 51.28
C MET A 5 -30.87 -21.53 50.03
N GLY A 6 -31.56 -20.38 50.07
CA GLY A 6 -31.69 -19.46 48.94
C GLY A 6 -30.51 -18.48 48.76
N LEU A 7 -29.91 -18.00 49.86
CA LEU A 7 -28.79 -17.04 49.78
C LEU A 7 -27.48 -17.68 49.32
N LYS A 8 -27.20 -18.93 49.70
CA LYS A 8 -25.99 -19.66 49.24
C LYS A 8 -26.02 -19.90 47.73
N LYS A 9 -27.16 -20.31 47.16
CA LYS A 9 -27.31 -20.45 45.71
C LYS A 9 -27.13 -19.13 44.95
N LYS A 10 -27.70 -18.03 45.46
CA LYS A 10 -27.53 -16.70 44.85
C LYS A 10 -26.08 -16.21 44.90
N LYS A 11 -25.38 -16.40 46.02
CA LYS A 11 -23.95 -16.07 46.15
C LYS A 11 -23.09 -16.90 45.19
N ASN A 12 -23.36 -18.19 45.04
CA ASN A 12 -22.64 -19.05 44.12
C ASN A 12 -22.84 -18.65 42.66
N ILE A 13 -24.06 -18.24 42.28
CA ILE A 13 -24.37 -17.75 40.91
C ILE A 13 -23.59 -16.45 40.64
N ILE A 14 -23.59 -15.50 41.57
CA ILE A 14 -22.86 -14.23 41.42
C ILE A 14 -21.35 -14.48 41.25
N ILE A 15 -20.78 -15.34 42.08
CA ILE A 15 -19.36 -15.72 41.98
C ILE A 15 -19.06 -16.34 40.61
N LEU A 16 -19.92 -17.25 40.14
CA LEU A 16 -19.71 -17.94 38.87
C LEU A 16 -19.83 -16.98 37.67
N THR A 17 -20.78 -16.04 37.70
CA THR A 17 -20.87 -14.99 36.68
C THR A 17 -19.65 -14.07 36.69
N LEU A 18 -19.13 -13.73 37.86
CA LEU A 18 -17.97 -12.85 37.99
C LEU A 18 -16.69 -13.54 37.49
N CYS A 19 -16.54 -14.83 37.75
CA CYS A 19 -15.47 -15.64 37.18
C CYS A 19 -15.54 -15.70 35.64
N MET A 20 -16.73 -15.90 35.06
CA MET A 20 -16.89 -15.92 33.60
C MET A 20 -16.53 -14.58 32.95
N VAL A 21 -16.93 -13.46 33.57
CA VAL A 21 -16.57 -12.11 33.11
C VAL A 21 -15.07 -11.89 33.20
N ILE A 22 -14.43 -12.29 34.30
CA ILE A 22 -12.97 -12.17 34.45
C ILE A 22 -12.24 -13.03 33.40
N CYS A 23 -12.67 -14.28 33.18
CA CYS A 23 -12.08 -15.14 32.15
C CYS A 23 -12.23 -14.53 30.75
N PHE A 24 -13.37 -13.92 30.43
CA PHE A 24 -13.56 -13.22 29.17
C PHE A 24 -12.63 -12.02 29.03
N ILE A 25 -12.51 -11.18 30.06
CA ILE A 25 -11.58 -10.03 30.06
C ILE A 25 -10.13 -10.49 29.89
N LEU A 26 -9.72 -11.55 30.59
CA LEU A 26 -8.37 -12.12 30.47
C LEU A 26 -8.11 -12.70 29.07
N TYR A 27 -9.10 -13.33 28.45
CA TYR A 27 -9.01 -13.82 27.07
C TYR A 27 -8.86 -12.65 26.08
N GLN A 28 -9.64 -11.58 26.24
CA GLN A 28 -9.52 -10.38 25.40
C GLN A 28 -8.14 -9.70 25.56
N LEU A 29 -7.62 -9.62 26.78
CA LEU A 29 -6.27 -9.08 27.05
C LEU A 29 -5.18 -9.96 26.46
N TYR A 30 -5.30 -11.29 26.58
CA TYR A 30 -4.36 -12.23 25.97
C TYR A 30 -4.34 -12.06 24.44
N PHE A 31 -5.51 -12.05 23.80
CA PHE A 31 -5.63 -11.88 22.35
C PHE A 31 -5.02 -10.55 21.89
N PHE A 32 -5.30 -9.46 22.60
CA PHE A 32 -4.69 -8.15 22.33
C PHE A 32 -3.16 -8.19 22.45
N LEU A 33 -2.64 -8.78 23.52
CA LEU A 33 -1.19 -8.91 23.74
C LEU A 33 -0.53 -9.77 22.65
N THR A 34 -1.16 -10.86 22.23
CA THR A 34 -0.67 -11.72 21.14
C THR A 34 -0.56 -10.94 19.83
N ILE A 35 -1.57 -10.15 19.46
CA ILE A 35 -1.52 -9.28 18.27
C ILE A 35 -0.40 -8.24 18.40
N THR A 36 -0.24 -7.60 19.56
CA THR A 36 0.84 -6.63 19.77
C THR A 36 2.24 -7.26 19.78
N SER A 37 2.35 -8.54 20.14
CA SER A 37 3.61 -9.29 20.12
C SER A 37 4.04 -9.70 18.71
N GLU A 38 3.07 -9.95 17.80
CA GLU A 38 3.35 -10.23 16.39
C GLU A 38 3.69 -8.97 15.59
N ALA A 39 3.52 -7.77 16.18
CA ALA A 39 3.98 -6.50 15.61
C ALA A 39 5.49 -6.23 15.84
N GLY A 40 6.29 -7.29 15.94
CA GLY A 40 7.75 -7.26 16.03
C GLY A 40 8.41 -7.36 14.66
N ASP A 41 9.10 -6.28 14.29
CA ASP A 41 9.92 -6.05 13.09
C ASP A 41 9.20 -6.05 11.72
N ASN A 42 8.96 -4.83 11.21
CA ASN A 42 8.57 -4.42 9.85
C ASN A 42 7.08 -4.32 9.50
N ASN A 43 6.16 -4.90 10.28
CA ASN A 43 4.72 -4.69 10.06
C ASN A 43 4.16 -3.70 11.08
N ARG A 44 4.04 -2.43 10.67
CA ARG A 44 3.31 -1.41 11.41
C ARG A 44 1.83 -1.76 11.38
N VAL A 45 1.32 -2.38 12.45
CA VAL A 45 -0.12 -2.51 12.67
C VAL A 45 -0.67 -1.09 12.91
N VAL A 46 -1.35 -0.53 11.91
CA VAL A 46 -2.06 0.74 12.07
C VAL A 46 -3.33 0.44 12.88
N PRO A 47 -3.49 1.00 14.09
CA PRO A 47 -4.76 0.90 14.79
C PRO A 47 -5.77 1.76 14.01
N VAL A 48 -6.62 1.09 13.23
CA VAL A 48 -7.78 1.70 12.57
C VAL A 48 -8.87 1.93 13.63
N LEU A 49 -8.57 2.77 14.62
CA LEU A 49 -9.61 3.34 15.46
C LEU A 49 -10.34 4.36 14.58
N HIS A 50 -11.58 4.05 14.20
CA HIS A 50 -12.59 4.90 13.52
C HIS A 50 -12.91 4.61 12.04
N LEU A 51 -12.50 3.49 11.43
CA LEU A 51 -13.03 3.11 10.11
C LEU A 51 -13.61 1.70 10.18
N ASP A 52 -14.84 1.56 9.72
CA ASP A 52 -15.60 0.31 9.75
C ASP A 52 -14.93 -0.74 8.85
N HIS A 53 -15.12 -2.03 9.15
CA HIS A 53 -14.51 -3.15 8.40
C HIS A 53 -14.75 -3.06 6.89
N GLU A 54 -15.89 -2.49 6.48
CA GLU A 54 -16.30 -2.29 5.09
C GLU A 54 -15.43 -1.22 4.38
N GLU A 55 -14.98 -0.20 5.10
CA GLU A 55 -14.11 0.86 4.57
C GLU A 55 -12.66 0.40 4.44
N VAL A 56 -12.21 -0.48 5.34
CA VAL A 56 -10.89 -1.14 5.27
C VAL A 56 -10.85 -2.18 4.14
N GLU A 57 -11.92 -2.92 3.93
CA GLU A 57 -12.06 -3.89 2.83
C GLU A 57 -12.11 -3.20 1.46
N ALA A 58 -12.69 -2.00 1.37
CA ALA A 58 -12.63 -1.16 0.17
C ALA A 58 -11.22 -0.58 -0.11
N LEU A 59 -10.37 -0.44 0.91
CA LEU A 59 -9.03 0.14 0.81
C LEU A 59 -7.91 -0.91 0.66
N THR A 60 -8.16 -2.18 0.97
CA THR A 60 -7.15 -3.25 0.88
C THR A 60 -7.43 -4.11 -0.35
N HIS A 61 -6.57 -4.01 -1.37
CA HIS A 61 -6.69 -4.85 -2.56
C HIS A 61 -6.41 -6.30 -2.12
N ARG A 62 -7.25 -7.27 -2.52
CA ARG A 62 -6.90 -8.69 -2.38
C ARG A 62 -5.69 -8.93 -3.26
N ARG A 63 -4.52 -8.98 -2.63
CA ARG A 63 -3.22 -9.13 -3.28
C ARG A 63 -3.24 -10.35 -4.22
N SER A 64 -3.23 -10.10 -5.52
CA SER A 64 -3.06 -11.09 -6.58
C SER A 64 -1.56 -11.23 -6.89
N GLU A 65 -1.12 -12.36 -7.45
CA GLU A 65 0.27 -12.49 -7.96
C GLU A 65 0.58 -11.49 -9.11
N ALA A 66 -0.44 -10.87 -9.70
CA ALA A 66 -0.29 -9.84 -10.73
C ALA A 66 0.08 -8.44 -10.20
N ASP A 67 0.07 -8.23 -8.88
CA ASP A 67 0.19 -6.90 -8.25
C ASP A 67 1.66 -6.42 -8.13
N LYS A 68 2.43 -6.49 -9.22
CA LYS A 68 3.87 -6.16 -9.25
C LYS A 68 4.18 -4.70 -8.91
N PHE A 69 3.20 -3.80 -9.11
CA PHE A 69 3.36 -2.35 -8.96
C PHE A 69 2.62 -1.77 -7.74
N ILE A 70 2.06 -2.64 -6.90
CA ILE A 70 1.48 -2.28 -5.62
C ILE A 70 2.60 -2.24 -4.57
N SER A 71 2.74 -1.11 -3.87
CA SER A 71 3.68 -0.95 -2.76
C SER A 71 3.36 -1.92 -1.63
N THR A 72 4.28 -2.09 -0.68
CA THR A 72 4.08 -2.92 0.51
C THR A 72 2.85 -2.52 1.33
N ASN A 73 2.35 -1.29 1.14
CA ASN A 73 1.17 -0.73 1.81
C ASN A 73 -0.14 -0.91 1.02
N GLY A 74 -0.14 -1.63 -0.12
CA GLY A 74 -1.35 -1.78 -0.93
C GLY A 74 -1.67 -0.57 -1.82
N LEU A 75 -0.70 0.31 -2.06
CA LEU A 75 -0.86 1.54 -2.85
C LEU A 75 -0.24 1.37 -4.23
N ILE A 76 -0.92 1.85 -5.28
CA ILE A 76 -0.33 1.87 -6.61
C ILE A 76 0.73 2.97 -6.65
N ARG A 77 1.94 2.60 -7.07
CA ARG A 77 3.06 3.52 -7.13
C ARG A 77 2.84 4.59 -8.22
N GLY A 78 3.47 5.75 -8.03
CA GLY A 78 3.33 6.86 -8.96
C GLY A 78 1.97 7.56 -8.91
N VAL A 79 1.08 7.18 -7.99
CA VAL A 79 -0.23 7.80 -7.80
C VAL A 79 -0.21 8.80 -6.64
N LEU A 80 -0.86 9.95 -6.83
CA LEU A 80 -1.07 10.92 -5.77
C LEU A 80 -1.96 10.35 -4.67
N PHE A 81 -1.60 10.54 -3.39
CA PHE A 81 -2.32 9.92 -2.27
C PHE A 81 -3.84 10.18 -2.26
N THR A 82 -4.28 11.35 -2.72
CA THR A 82 -5.70 11.72 -2.80
C THR A 82 -6.45 11.03 -3.93
N GLN A 83 -5.75 10.42 -4.88
CA GLN A 83 -6.31 9.77 -6.06
C GLN A 83 -6.29 8.24 -5.98
N ILE A 84 -5.65 7.66 -4.96
CA ILE A 84 -5.48 6.20 -4.82
C ILE A 84 -6.80 5.43 -4.97
N SER A 85 -7.90 5.94 -4.42
CA SER A 85 -9.21 5.29 -4.52
C SER A 85 -9.73 5.19 -5.96
N LYS A 86 -9.30 6.08 -6.86
CA LYS A 86 -9.70 6.09 -8.28
C LYS A 86 -8.94 5.07 -9.12
N TYR A 87 -7.81 4.58 -8.63
CA TYR A 87 -7.00 3.55 -9.31
C TYR A 87 -7.36 2.14 -8.85
N ARG A 88 -8.62 1.92 -8.43
CA ARG A 88 -9.12 0.61 -8.06
C ARG A 88 -9.99 0.04 -9.17
N PRO A 89 -9.95 -1.28 -9.41
CA PRO A 89 -10.85 -1.90 -10.35
C PRO A 89 -12.29 -1.75 -9.87
N ASP A 90 -13.22 -1.65 -10.82
CA ASP A 90 -14.64 -1.77 -10.54
C ASP A 90 -15.07 -3.24 -10.32
N TYR A 91 -16.37 -3.46 -10.18
CA TYR A 91 -16.95 -4.79 -9.95
C TYR A 91 -16.75 -5.78 -11.12
N ASN A 92 -16.41 -5.28 -12.32
CA ASN A 92 -16.10 -6.07 -13.50
C ASN A 92 -14.59 -6.31 -13.69
N ASN A 93 -13.76 -5.88 -12.73
CA ASN A 93 -12.30 -5.87 -12.86
C ASN A 93 -11.79 -4.92 -13.97
N GLU A 94 -12.47 -3.80 -14.18
CA GLU A 94 -12.09 -2.75 -15.14
C GLU A 94 -11.57 -1.50 -14.41
N PHE A 95 -10.55 -0.85 -15.00
CA PHE A 95 -10.11 0.50 -14.62
C PHE A 95 -10.79 1.55 -15.50
N GLN A 96 -11.25 2.64 -14.89
CA GLN A 96 -11.75 3.81 -15.62
C GLN A 96 -10.67 4.89 -15.71
N CYS A 97 -10.25 5.21 -16.93
CA CYS A 97 -9.32 6.30 -17.21
C CYS A 97 -9.86 7.62 -16.63
N LEU A 98 -9.03 8.37 -15.91
CA LEU A 98 -9.52 9.41 -14.99
C LEU A 98 -10.08 10.65 -15.68
N LYS A 99 -9.67 10.93 -16.92
CA LYS A 99 -10.06 12.13 -17.69
C LYS A 99 -10.77 11.79 -19.00
N SER A 100 -10.40 10.68 -19.63
CA SER A 100 -10.90 10.24 -20.93
C SER A 100 -12.15 9.35 -20.85
N GLU A 101 -12.56 8.95 -19.63
CA GLU A 101 -13.75 8.12 -19.32
C GLU A 101 -13.77 6.73 -19.96
N GLN A 102 -12.77 6.36 -20.77
CA GLN A 102 -12.55 5.02 -21.29
C GLN A 102 -12.39 4.01 -20.15
N LYS A 103 -12.93 2.81 -20.34
CA LYS A 103 -12.69 1.67 -19.47
C LYS A 103 -11.75 0.69 -20.13
N ILE A 104 -10.84 0.14 -19.33
CA ILE A 104 -9.88 -0.88 -19.75
C ILE A 104 -9.85 -2.01 -18.71
N PRO A 105 -9.47 -3.24 -19.09
CA PRO A 105 -9.15 -4.30 -18.12
C PRO A 105 -8.11 -3.83 -17.09
N PHE A 106 -8.30 -4.13 -15.80
CA PHE A 106 -7.40 -3.64 -14.75
C PHE A 106 -5.97 -4.20 -14.84
N ASP A 107 -5.77 -5.34 -15.50
CA ASP A 107 -4.46 -5.93 -15.79
C ASP A 107 -3.63 -5.13 -16.81
N GLN A 108 -4.25 -4.16 -17.52
CA GLN A 108 -3.55 -3.20 -18.37
C GLN A 108 -2.98 -2.01 -17.59
N VAL A 109 -3.29 -1.87 -16.29
CA VAL A 109 -2.73 -0.79 -15.48
C VAL A 109 -1.28 -1.10 -15.12
N ASN A 110 -0.35 -0.22 -15.50
CA ASN A 110 1.11 -0.38 -15.37
C ASN A 110 1.68 -1.57 -16.14
N ASP A 111 1.14 -1.89 -17.31
CA ASP A 111 1.60 -3.02 -18.12
C ASP A 111 2.73 -2.66 -19.12
N ASP A 112 3.27 -1.44 -19.03
CA ASP A 112 4.22 -0.84 -19.95
C ASP A 112 3.62 -0.55 -21.36
N TYR A 113 2.30 -0.46 -21.50
CA TYR A 113 1.58 -0.01 -22.69
C TYR A 113 0.63 1.17 -22.37
N CYS A 114 0.34 2.03 -23.35
CA CYS A 114 -0.50 3.21 -23.13
C CYS A 114 -1.87 3.03 -23.77
N ASP A 115 -2.83 2.51 -23.00
CA ASP A 115 -4.21 2.22 -23.37
C ASP A 115 -5.16 3.40 -23.13
N CYS A 116 -4.96 4.17 -22.06
CA CYS A 116 -5.77 5.37 -21.82
C CYS A 116 -5.27 6.55 -22.66
N ALA A 117 -6.18 7.22 -23.36
CA ALA A 117 -5.85 8.43 -24.12
C ALA A 117 -5.30 9.59 -23.24
N ASP A 118 -5.58 9.57 -21.95
CA ASP A 118 -5.08 10.53 -20.96
C ASP A 118 -3.82 10.05 -20.21
N GLY A 119 -3.36 8.82 -20.49
CA GLY A 119 -2.19 8.17 -19.89
C GLY A 119 -2.30 7.87 -18.40
N THR A 120 -3.53 7.77 -17.87
CA THR A 120 -3.77 7.53 -16.43
C THR A 120 -3.71 6.06 -16.04
N ASP A 121 -3.59 5.15 -16.98
CA ASP A 121 -3.32 3.72 -16.80
C ASP A 121 -1.87 3.41 -16.43
N GLU A 122 -0.92 4.30 -16.74
CA GLU A 122 0.52 4.07 -16.56
C GLU A 122 1.15 4.99 -15.49
N PRO A 123 0.67 5.03 -14.23
CA PRO A 123 1.25 5.89 -13.20
C PRO A 123 2.65 5.46 -12.75
N SER A 124 3.06 4.20 -12.90
CA SER A 124 4.34 3.63 -12.44
C SER A 124 5.35 3.33 -13.56
N THR A 125 5.01 3.65 -14.81
CA THR A 125 5.85 3.35 -15.98
C THR A 125 6.10 4.61 -16.81
N ASN A 126 6.90 4.47 -17.86
CA ASN A 126 7.19 5.52 -18.83
C ASN A 126 6.45 5.33 -20.17
N ALA A 127 5.41 4.49 -20.23
CA ALA A 127 4.75 4.11 -21.48
C ALA A 127 3.88 5.23 -22.08
N CYS A 128 3.29 6.10 -21.26
CA CYS A 128 2.44 7.19 -21.73
C CYS A 128 3.15 8.54 -21.76
N VAL A 129 3.22 9.21 -22.92
CA VAL A 129 3.92 10.52 -23.08
C VAL A 129 3.36 11.63 -22.17
N ASN A 130 2.05 11.64 -21.93
CA ASN A 130 1.38 12.63 -21.08
C ASN A 130 1.20 12.14 -19.63
N GLY A 131 1.85 11.01 -19.28
CA GLY A 131 1.79 10.43 -17.95
C GLY A 131 2.47 11.30 -16.90
N THR A 132 2.03 11.18 -15.66
CA THR A 132 2.60 11.87 -14.50
C THR A 132 2.88 10.86 -13.41
N PHE A 133 4.11 10.83 -12.93
CA PHE A 133 4.52 9.99 -11.82
C PHE A 133 4.66 10.82 -10.57
N TYR A 134 3.99 10.42 -9.49
CA TYR A 134 4.15 11.04 -8.18
C TYR A 134 5.15 10.25 -7.34
N CYS A 135 6.24 10.90 -6.89
CA CYS A 135 7.20 10.28 -5.97
C CYS A 135 6.49 9.75 -4.70
N GLU A 136 7.04 8.69 -4.11
CA GLU A 136 6.43 8.00 -2.97
C GLU A 136 6.38 8.87 -1.70
N THR A 137 7.43 9.65 -1.47
CA THR A 137 7.55 10.57 -0.33
C THR A 137 6.78 11.86 -0.62
N GLN A 138 5.51 11.86 -0.26
CA GLN A 138 4.60 13.00 -0.43
C GLN A 138 4.54 13.80 0.89
N HIS A 139 5.33 14.87 1.01
CA HIS A 139 5.40 15.67 2.25
C HIS A 139 4.11 16.48 2.50
N ARG A 140 3.32 16.09 3.50
CA ARG A 140 2.07 16.79 3.90
C ARG A 140 2.26 18.21 4.46
N ASN A 141 3.42 18.52 5.05
CA ASN A 141 3.63 19.75 5.84
C ASN A 141 4.56 20.79 5.20
N LYS A 142 5.12 20.51 4.03
CA LYS A 142 5.87 21.49 3.23
C LYS A 142 4.94 21.88 2.09
N GLN A 143 4.84 23.18 1.80
CA GLN A 143 3.96 23.71 0.77
C GLN A 143 4.28 23.05 -0.58
N ILE A 144 3.57 21.96 -0.89
CA ILE A 144 3.23 21.45 -2.21
C ILE A 144 4.30 21.77 -3.29
N SER A 145 5.54 21.32 -3.09
CA SER A 145 6.24 20.78 -4.25
C SER A 145 5.76 19.33 -4.29
N PHE A 146 4.61 19.10 -4.92
CA PHE A 146 4.31 17.76 -5.40
C PHE A 146 5.49 17.44 -6.30
N ASN A 147 6.44 16.64 -5.82
CA ASN A 147 7.53 16.15 -6.66
C ASN A 147 6.89 15.10 -7.57
N SER A 148 6.14 15.59 -8.56
CA SER A 148 5.67 14.82 -9.68
C SER A 148 6.63 15.06 -10.82
N ILE A 149 7.00 13.99 -11.49
CA ILE A 149 7.85 14.03 -12.68
C ILE A 149 7.03 13.56 -13.88
N PRO A 150 7.41 13.98 -15.10
CA PRO A 150 6.89 13.36 -16.32
C PRO A 150 7.18 11.85 -16.30
N SER A 151 6.25 11.05 -16.82
CA SER A 151 6.45 9.60 -17.01
C SER A 151 7.75 9.25 -17.74
N SER A 152 8.24 10.11 -18.63
CA SER A 152 9.50 9.90 -19.36
C SER A 152 10.74 9.78 -18.47
N GLN A 153 10.66 10.28 -17.24
CA GLN A 153 11.72 10.22 -16.22
C GLN A 153 11.60 8.98 -15.31
N VAL A 154 10.63 8.11 -15.57
CA VAL A 154 10.43 6.90 -14.76
C VAL A 154 11.26 5.75 -15.32
N ASN A 155 12.16 5.20 -14.50
CA ASN A 155 13.10 4.14 -14.89
C ASN A 155 13.97 4.53 -16.11
N ASP A 156 14.44 5.78 -16.18
CA ASP A 156 15.32 6.29 -17.25
C ASP A 156 16.81 6.20 -16.88
N GLY A 157 17.12 5.78 -15.65
CA GLY A 157 18.47 5.65 -15.10
C GLY A 157 18.99 6.90 -14.40
N ILE A 158 18.17 7.95 -14.28
CA ILE A 158 18.45 9.21 -13.58
C ILE A 158 17.51 9.31 -12.38
N CYS A 159 18.05 9.78 -11.25
CA CYS A 159 17.25 9.98 -10.04
C CYS A 159 16.65 11.40 -10.06
N ASP A 160 15.40 11.52 -10.48
CA ASP A 160 14.62 12.75 -10.47
C ASP A 160 13.78 12.88 -9.19
N CYS A 161 13.29 11.75 -8.67
CA CYS A 161 12.70 11.71 -7.35
C CYS A 161 13.78 11.73 -6.26
N CYS A 162 13.63 12.63 -5.27
CA CYS A 162 14.52 12.70 -4.12
C CYS A 162 14.66 11.38 -3.34
N ASP A 163 13.58 10.60 -3.28
CA ASP A 163 13.54 9.32 -2.58
C ASP A 163 13.95 8.15 -3.49
N GLY A 164 14.29 8.42 -4.75
CA GLY A 164 14.63 7.41 -5.75
C GLY A 164 13.46 6.53 -6.18
N SER A 165 12.22 6.93 -5.84
CA SER A 165 11.04 6.13 -6.10
C SER A 165 10.67 6.07 -7.58
N ASP A 166 11.39 6.73 -8.48
CA ASP A 166 11.29 6.64 -9.93
C ASP A 166 12.09 5.47 -10.52
N GLU A 167 13.22 5.09 -9.91
CA GLU A 167 14.23 4.19 -10.49
C GLU A 167 14.21 2.73 -9.98
N MET A 168 13.05 2.07 -10.02
CA MET A 168 12.92 0.73 -9.40
C MET A 168 13.29 -0.46 -10.27
N LYS A 169 13.21 -0.36 -11.60
CA LYS A 169 13.70 -1.43 -12.49
C LYS A 169 15.24 -1.60 -12.36
N HIS A 170 15.92 -0.66 -11.71
CA HIS A 170 17.37 -0.62 -11.50
C HIS A 170 17.84 -1.11 -10.12
N GLU A 171 16.95 -1.43 -9.19
CA GLU A 171 17.36 -1.77 -7.81
C GLU A 171 18.17 -3.07 -7.66
N ASN A 172 18.18 -3.98 -8.65
CA ASN A 172 18.88 -5.27 -8.54
C ASN A 172 19.44 -5.86 -9.86
N LYS A 173 19.82 -5.05 -10.84
CA LYS A 173 20.48 -5.58 -12.05
C LYS A 173 21.97 -5.28 -12.05
N LYS A 174 22.76 -6.28 -11.63
CA LYS A 174 24.03 -6.57 -12.30
C LYS A 174 23.66 -6.80 -13.77
N LEU A 175 23.81 -5.77 -14.61
CA LEU A 175 23.57 -5.86 -16.04
C LEU A 175 24.35 -7.07 -16.59
N LEU A 176 23.64 -8.13 -16.98
CA LEU A 176 24.25 -9.25 -17.66
C LEU A 176 24.48 -8.87 -19.11
N SER A 177 25.77 -8.69 -19.41
CA SER A 177 26.45 -9.19 -20.61
C SER A 177 25.95 -8.70 -21.97
N GLN A 178 26.76 -7.88 -22.61
CA GLN A 178 27.46 -8.32 -23.83
C GLN A 178 28.85 -7.69 -23.91
N SER A 179 29.84 -8.55 -24.15
CA SER A 179 31.24 -8.20 -24.40
C SER A 179 31.34 -7.32 -25.64
N SER A 180 31.51 -6.01 -25.48
CA SER A 180 31.98 -5.14 -26.56
C SER A 180 32.72 -3.94 -25.99
N SER A 181 33.98 -3.80 -26.39
CA SER A 181 35.00 -2.87 -25.88
C SER A 181 34.76 -1.39 -26.21
N ARG A 182 33.51 -0.97 -26.45
CA ARG A 182 33.13 0.41 -26.82
C ARG A 182 32.08 1.08 -25.94
N PHE A 183 31.50 0.39 -24.96
CA PHE A 183 30.49 0.98 -24.09
C PHE A 183 31.03 1.13 -22.67
N PHE A 184 31.07 2.38 -22.20
CA PHE A 184 31.37 2.71 -20.81
C PHE A 184 30.37 2.00 -19.89
N ARG A 185 30.87 1.25 -18.91
CA ARG A 185 30.04 0.62 -17.87
C ARG A 185 29.58 1.71 -16.92
N PHE A 186 28.35 2.19 -17.07
CA PHE A 186 27.73 3.03 -16.06
C PHE A 186 27.11 2.13 -14.99
N TYR A 187 27.71 2.14 -13.81
CA TYR A 187 27.06 1.62 -12.61
C TYR A 187 26.01 2.65 -12.21
N VAL A 188 24.72 2.36 -12.38
CA VAL A 188 23.66 3.19 -11.79
C VAL A 188 23.67 2.88 -10.29
N VAL A 189 24.21 3.81 -9.52
CA VAL A 189 24.22 3.73 -8.05
C VAL A 189 22.78 3.91 -7.58
N LYS A 190 22.36 3.16 -6.55
CA LYS A 190 21.04 3.36 -5.93
C LYS A 190 20.85 4.84 -5.61
N CYS A 191 19.69 5.39 -5.98
CA CYS A 191 19.39 6.80 -5.77
C CYS A 191 19.60 7.17 -4.30
N PRO A 192 20.41 8.21 -4.02
CA PRO A 192 20.60 8.67 -2.67
C PRO A 192 19.32 9.35 -2.18
N ASN A 193 18.87 9.01 -0.97
CA ASN A 193 17.70 9.63 -0.36
C ASN A 193 18.06 10.98 0.27
N ASN A 194 18.56 11.93 -0.54
CA ASN A 194 19.00 13.25 -0.08
C ASN A 194 18.51 14.39 -0.98
N CYS A 195 17.43 15.07 -0.58
CA CYS A 195 17.13 16.39 -1.13
C CYS A 195 18.11 17.44 -0.56
N LYS A 196 18.61 18.35 -1.41
CA LYS A 196 19.21 19.62 -0.94
C LYS A 196 18.15 20.64 -0.56
#